data_AF-A0AAV2EA62-F1
#
_entry.id   AF-A0AAV2EA62-F1
#
_cell.length_a   1.000
_cell.length_b   1.000
_cell.length_c   1.000
_cell.angle_alpha   90.00
_cell.angle_beta   90.00
_cell.angle_gamma   90.00
#
_symmetry.space_group_name_H-M   'P 1'
#
loop_
_entity.id
_entity.type
_entity.pdbx_description
1 polymer ?
#
loop_
_entity_poly.entity_id
_entity_poly.type
_entity_poly.pdbx_seq_one_letter_code
_entity_poly.pdbx_strand_id
1 'polypeptide(L)'
;MRGGIWVAWDSNLITIDEVDRSSQFFHVKAVSESKSWVLTAVYANPALIQRRELWQAIRVSAEDMVEPWLLVGDFNSILQPVDKLGGAPFNASGAREFQERVLDAGLVDLGFIGPP
;
A
#
# COMPACT_ATOMS: atom_id res chain seq x y z
N MET A 1 16.49 -11.71 8.10
CA MET A 1 16.32 -10.37 8.68
C MET A 1 14.85 -10.01 8.59
N ARG A 2 14.24 -9.46 9.65
CA ARG A 2 12.88 -8.91 9.58
C ARG A 2 13.03 -7.45 9.13
N GLY A 3 12.33 -7.06 8.07
CA GLY A 3 12.27 -5.66 7.65
C GLY A 3 11.42 -4.83 8.62
N GLY A 4 11.30 -3.54 8.35
CA GLY A 4 10.46 -2.63 9.11
C GLY A 4 10.01 -1.46 8.25
N ILE A 5 8.84 -0.92 8.56
CA ILE A 5 8.27 0.24 7.87
C ILE A 5 8.62 1.48 8.67
N TRP A 6 9.17 2.47 8.00
CA TRP A 6 9.46 3.78 8.58
C TRP A 6 8.65 4.83 7.83
N VAL A 7 7.90 5.64 8.58
CA VAL A 7 7.23 6.83 8.09
C VAL A 7 7.90 8.02 8.75
N ALA A 8 8.44 8.93 7.94
CA ALA A 8 9.09 10.14 8.40
C ALA A 8 8.39 11.35 7.78
N TRP A 9 8.25 12.42 8.56
CA TRP A 9 7.55 13.63 8.15
C TRP A 9 8.15 14.86 8.83
N ASP A 10 7.90 16.04 8.26
CA ASP A 10 8.21 17.31 8.91
C ASP A 10 7.07 17.69 9.86
N SER A 11 7.36 17.66 11.17
CA SER A 11 6.37 17.97 12.22
C SER A 11 5.91 19.42 12.22
N ASN A 12 6.58 20.32 11.50
CA ASN A 12 6.11 21.70 11.33
C ASN A 12 5.02 21.82 10.25
N LEU A 13 4.92 20.82 9.35
CA LEU A 13 3.99 20.83 8.22
C LEU A 13 2.85 19.85 8.41
N ILE A 14 3.13 18.68 8.99
CA ILE A 14 2.19 17.56 9.07
C ILE A 14 2.10 17.05 10.51
N THR A 15 0.88 16.87 10.99
CA THR A 15 0.58 16.08 12.20
C THR A 15 0.21 14.66 11.77
N ILE A 16 0.79 13.65 12.43
CA ILE A 16 0.54 12.24 12.17
C ILE A 16 -0.02 11.58 13.44
N ASP A 17 -1.13 10.87 13.28
CA ASP A 17 -1.71 9.99 14.30
C ASP A 17 -1.67 8.54 13.82
N GLU A 18 -1.12 7.64 14.64
CA GLU A 18 -1.17 6.19 14.38
C GLU A 18 -2.61 5.69 14.49
N VAL A 19 -3.10 5.03 13.42
CA VAL A 19 -4.44 4.43 13.38
C VAL A 19 -4.33 2.92 13.57
N ASP A 20 -3.46 2.26 12.80
CA ASP A 20 -3.22 0.83 12.90
C ASP A 20 -1.83 0.46 12.34
N ARG A 21 -1.30 -0.70 12.73
CA ARG A 21 -0.05 -1.23 12.18
C ARG A 21 -0.01 -2.75 12.21
N SER A 22 0.72 -3.30 11.25
CA SER A 22 1.08 -4.70 11.22
C SER A 22 2.53 -4.89 10.80
N SER A 23 2.95 -6.14 10.61
CA SER A 23 4.26 -6.43 10.01
C SER A 23 4.35 -6.05 8.53
N GLN A 24 3.22 -5.79 7.86
CA GLN A 24 3.14 -5.54 6.42
C GLN A 24 2.65 -4.13 6.06
N PHE A 25 2.10 -3.38 7.01
CA PHE A 25 1.67 -2.00 6.78
C PHE A 25 1.78 -1.13 8.03
N PHE A 26 1.83 0.17 7.82
CA PHE A 26 1.63 1.19 8.84
C PHE A 26 0.58 2.19 8.34
N HIS A 27 -0.54 2.27 9.05
CA HIS A 27 -1.70 3.08 8.70
C HIS A 27 -1.79 4.28 9.64
N VAL A 28 -1.75 5.47 9.05
CA VAL A 28 -1.71 6.73 9.80
C VAL A 28 -2.68 7.75 9.22
N LYS A 29 -3.24 8.56 10.10
CA LYS A 29 -4.00 9.76 9.73
C LYS A 29 -3.06 10.94 9.72
N ALA A 30 -3.04 11.67 8.63
CA ALA A 30 -2.20 12.83 8.42
C ALA A 30 -3.05 14.09 8.31
N VAL A 31 -2.61 15.17 8.95
CA VAL A 31 -3.27 16.48 8.86
C VAL A 31 -2.24 17.51 8.42
N SER A 32 -2.53 18.21 7.33
CA SER A 32 -1.70 19.29 6.76
C SER A 32 -2.61 20.44 6.34
N GLU A 33 -2.30 21.66 6.74
CA GLU A 33 -3.09 22.86 6.36
C GLU A 33 -4.62 22.70 6.59
N SER A 34 -5.00 22.11 7.73
CA SER A 34 -6.40 21.78 8.09
C SER A 34 -7.11 20.76 7.17
N LYS A 35 -6.38 20.08 6.28
CA LYS A 35 -6.88 18.96 5.47
C LYS A 35 -6.40 17.65 6.06
N SER A 36 -7.33 16.75 6.35
CA SER A 36 -7.02 15.38 6.77
C SER A 36 -6.99 14.44 5.58
N TRP A 37 -6.03 13.53 5.59
CA TRP A 37 -5.91 12.43 4.64
C TRP A 37 -5.31 11.23 5.36
N VAL A 38 -5.37 10.06 4.72
CA VAL A 38 -4.91 8.80 5.31
C VAL A 38 -3.78 8.24 4.46
N LEU A 39 -2.73 7.77 5.12
CA LEU A 39 -1.59 7.10 4.51
C LEU A 39 -1.52 5.66 5.01
N THR A 40 -1.50 4.69 4.10
CA THR A 40 -1.04 3.34 4.39
C THR A 40 0.31 3.12 3.73
N ALA A 41 1.37 3.13 4.52
CA ALA A 41 2.69 2.68 4.08
C ALA A 41 2.74 1.14 4.10
N VAL A 42 3.15 0.52 3.00
CA VAL A 42 3.10 -0.93 2.81
C VAL A 42 4.51 -1.50 2.59
N TYR A 43 4.80 -2.60 3.28
CA TYR A 43 5.93 -3.48 2.99
C TYR A 43 5.43 -4.91 3.05
N ALA A 44 4.82 -5.35 1.95
CA ALA A 44 4.12 -6.61 1.87
C ALA A 44 5.08 -7.79 1.91
N ASN A 45 4.62 -8.93 2.44
CA ASN A 45 5.40 -10.14 2.48
C ASN A 45 5.59 -10.71 1.05
N PRO A 46 6.75 -11.30 0.70
CA PRO A 46 6.90 -11.95 -0.61
C PRO A 46 6.03 -13.21 -0.76
N ALA A 47 5.62 -13.85 0.34
CA ALA A 47 4.77 -15.04 0.30
C ALA A 47 3.29 -14.67 0.11
N LEU A 48 2.69 -15.22 -0.95
CA LEU A 48 1.31 -14.91 -1.37
C LEU A 48 0.27 -15.14 -0.26
N ILE A 49 0.41 -16.21 0.53
CA ILE A 49 -0.53 -16.52 1.62
C ILE A 49 -0.51 -15.41 2.68
N GLN A 50 0.68 -14.93 3.05
CA GLN A 50 0.84 -13.88 4.07
C GLN A 50 0.33 -12.53 3.56
N ARG A 51 0.44 -12.25 2.24
CA ARG A 51 -0.15 -11.04 1.65
C ARG A 51 -1.67 -10.98 1.68
N ARG A 52 -2.37 -12.11 1.79
CA ARG A 52 -3.84 -12.10 1.86
C ARG A 52 -4.35 -11.35 3.08
N GLU A 53 -3.62 -11.46 4.20
CA GLU A 53 -3.93 -10.73 5.44
C GLU A 53 -3.81 -9.21 5.23
N LEU A 54 -2.78 -8.76 4.51
CA LEU A 54 -2.63 -7.35 4.14
C LEU A 54 -3.83 -6.86 3.31
N TRP A 55 -4.21 -7.59 2.27
CA TRP A 55 -5.32 -7.20 1.40
C TRP A 55 -6.68 -7.23 2.10
N GLN A 56 -6.86 -8.17 3.03
CA GLN A 56 -8.05 -8.21 3.87
C GLN A 56 -8.12 -6.97 4.78
N ALA A 57 -7.01 -6.59 5.42
CA ALA A 57 -6.97 -5.39 6.25
C ALA A 57 -7.26 -4.12 5.42
N ILE A 58 -6.63 -3.97 4.25
CA ILE A 58 -6.89 -2.87 3.31
C ILE A 58 -8.37 -2.81 2.92
N ARG A 59 -8.98 -3.96 2.57
CA ARG A 59 -10.40 -4.02 2.22
C ARG A 59 -11.30 -3.57 3.36
N VAL A 60 -11.04 -4.02 4.59
CA VAL A 60 -11.81 -3.60 5.77
C VAL A 60 -11.66 -2.09 5.99
N SER A 61 -10.45 -1.54 5.88
CA SER A 61 -10.24 -0.09 5.97
C SER A 61 -11.00 0.68 4.88
N ALA A 62 -11.13 0.11 3.68
CA ALA A 62 -11.83 0.73 2.57
C ALA A 62 -13.35 0.86 2.80
N GLU A 63 -13.96 -0.03 3.58
CA GLU A 63 -15.42 -0.04 3.82
C GLU A 63 -15.89 1.24 4.55
N ASP A 64 -15.05 1.79 5.44
CA ASP A 64 -15.35 2.98 6.25
C ASP A 64 -14.52 4.22 5.83
N MET A 65 -13.75 4.13 4.73
CA MET A 65 -12.84 5.22 4.32
C MET A 65 -13.61 6.38 3.68
N VAL A 66 -13.60 7.54 4.32
CA VAL A 66 -14.24 8.77 3.80
C VAL A 66 -13.24 9.87 3.45
N GLU A 67 -12.06 9.84 4.05
CA GLU A 67 -10.96 10.77 3.76
C GLU A 67 -10.20 10.39 2.49
N PRO A 68 -9.51 11.35 1.83
CA PRO A 68 -8.54 11.03 0.79
C PRO A 68 -7.52 10.03 1.30
N TRP A 69 -7.39 8.91 0.60
CA TRP A 69 -6.57 7.78 1.05
C TRP A 69 -5.49 7.45 0.03
N LEU A 70 -4.26 7.37 0.53
CA LEU A 70 -3.07 7.07 -0.24
C LEU A 70 -2.42 5.80 0.31
N LEU A 71 -2.18 4.83 -0.56
CA LEU A 71 -1.37 3.65 -0.26
C LEU A 71 -0.08 3.72 -1.06
N VAL A 72 1.05 3.51 -0.39
CA VAL A 72 2.38 3.57 -1.01
C VAL A 72 3.30 2.53 -0.42
N GLY A 73 4.26 2.07 -1.21
CA GLY A 73 5.32 1.18 -0.76
C GLY A 73 5.46 -0.03 -1.66
N ASP A 74 6.03 -1.10 -1.11
CA ASP A 74 6.32 -2.33 -1.84
C ASP A 74 5.25 -3.38 -1.55
N PHE A 75 4.43 -3.67 -2.55
CA PHE A 75 3.38 -4.70 -2.47
C PHE A 75 3.89 -6.11 -2.82
N ASN A 76 5.17 -6.25 -3.19
CA ASN A 76 5.80 -7.47 -3.69
C ASN A 76 5.01 -8.14 -4.83
N SER A 77 4.17 -7.37 -5.52
CA SER A 77 3.24 -7.83 -6.55
C SER A 77 3.38 -6.93 -7.77
N ILE A 78 3.26 -7.52 -8.95
CA ILE A 78 3.46 -6.85 -10.23
C ILE A 78 2.06 -6.54 -10.80
N LEU A 79 1.75 -5.26 -11.05
CA LEU A 79 0.45 -4.84 -11.60
C LEU A 79 0.38 -5.06 -13.12
N GLN A 80 1.47 -4.80 -13.83
CA GLN A 80 1.54 -4.93 -15.27
C GLN A 80 2.80 -5.67 -15.72
N PRO A 81 2.77 -6.39 -16.86
CA PRO A 81 3.97 -7.02 -17.41
C PRO A 81 5.14 -6.05 -17.61
N VAL A 82 4.85 -4.78 -17.88
CA VAL A 82 5.84 -3.71 -18.09
C VAL A 82 6.59 -3.31 -16.83
N ASP A 83 6.02 -3.55 -15.64
CA ASP A 83 6.65 -3.24 -14.36
C ASP A 83 7.72 -4.28 -13.98
N LYS A 84 7.93 -5.31 -14.81
CA LYS A 84 8.89 -6.38 -14.58
C LYS A 84 10.14 -6.22 -15.43
N LEU A 85 11.29 -6.06 -14.79
CA LEU A 85 12.60 -6.15 -15.43
C LEU A 85 13.31 -7.44 -15.02
N GLY A 86 13.28 -8.43 -15.91
CA GLY A 86 13.94 -9.73 -15.72
C GLY A 86 13.27 -10.69 -14.72
N GLY A 87 13.94 -11.79 -14.39
CA GLY A 87 13.48 -12.80 -13.41
C GLY A 87 12.53 -13.89 -13.94
N ALA A 88 11.75 -14.49 -13.03
CA ALA A 88 10.80 -15.57 -13.34
C ALA A 88 9.73 -15.16 -14.38
N PRO A 89 8.96 -16.07 -15.01
CA PRO A 89 7.87 -15.71 -15.91
C PRO A 89 6.87 -14.74 -15.26
N PHE A 90 6.24 -13.87 -16.05
CA PHE A 90 5.17 -12.99 -15.57
C PHE A 90 4.00 -13.85 -15.06
N ASN A 91 3.58 -13.61 -13.82
CA ASN A 91 2.45 -14.32 -13.24
C ASN A 91 1.16 -13.54 -13.47
N ALA A 92 0.51 -13.79 -14.61
CA ALA A 92 -0.72 -13.11 -15.01
C ALA A 92 -1.87 -13.28 -14.01
N SER A 93 -1.98 -14.43 -13.35
CA SER A 93 -3.02 -14.64 -12.34
C SER A 93 -2.74 -13.83 -11.07
N GLY A 94 -1.48 -13.72 -10.65
CA GLY A 94 -1.08 -12.88 -9.53
C GLY A 94 -1.28 -11.38 -9.80
N ALA A 95 -0.99 -10.93 -11.01
CA ALA A 95 -1.24 -9.54 -11.42
C ALA A 95 -2.74 -9.22 -11.45
N ARG A 96 -3.56 -10.14 -11.99
CA ARG A 96 -5.02 -10.01 -11.98
C ARG A 96 -5.59 -10.00 -10.56
N GLU A 97 -5.14 -10.89 -9.69
CA GLU A 97 -5.57 -10.89 -8.28
C GLU A 97 -5.25 -9.55 -7.63
N PHE A 98 -4.05 -9.00 -7.88
CA PHE A 98 -3.67 -7.70 -7.35
C PHE A 98 -4.56 -6.56 -7.90
N GLN A 99 -4.82 -6.53 -9.21
CA GLN A 99 -5.75 -5.57 -9.82
C GLN A 99 -7.16 -5.68 -9.23
N GLU A 100 -7.67 -6.89 -9.02
CA GLU A 100 -8.96 -7.13 -8.38
C GLU A 100 -8.97 -6.59 -6.94
N ARG A 101 -7.88 -6.76 -6.16
CA ARG A 101 -7.80 -6.18 -4.80
C ARG A 101 -7.77 -4.65 -4.80
N VAL A 102 -7.07 -4.04 -5.75
CA VAL A 102 -7.02 -2.58 -5.90
C VAL A 102 -8.43 -2.04 -6.22
N LEU A 103 -9.13 -2.70 -7.15
CA LEU A 103 -10.51 -2.35 -7.52
C LEU A 103 -11.50 -2.56 -6.37
N ASP A 104 -11.41 -3.70 -5.67
CA ASP A 104 -12.26 -4.01 -4.51
C ASP A 104 -12.13 -2.97 -3.39
N ALA A 105 -10.95 -2.36 -3.25
CA ALA A 105 -10.69 -1.29 -2.28
C ALA A 105 -11.07 0.11 -2.79
N GLY A 106 -11.62 0.23 -4.01
CA GLY A 106 -11.95 1.51 -4.64
C GLY A 106 -10.73 2.36 -5.00
N LEU A 107 -9.55 1.74 -5.09
CA LEU A 107 -8.29 2.42 -5.33
C LEU A 107 -8.02 2.56 -6.83
N VAL A 108 -7.25 3.59 -7.18
CA VAL A 108 -6.76 3.83 -8.53
C VAL A 108 -5.24 3.88 -8.49
N ASP A 109 -4.61 3.18 -9.43
CA ASP A 109 -3.16 3.24 -9.61
C ASP A 109 -2.75 4.59 -10.20
N LEU A 110 -1.89 5.32 -9.49
CA LEU A 110 -1.32 6.60 -9.94
C LEU A 110 -0.05 6.41 -10.79
N GLY A 111 0.43 5.16 -10.91
CA GLY A 111 1.68 4.81 -11.54
C GLY A 111 2.89 5.02 -10.64
N PHE A 112 4.02 4.43 -11.06
CA PHE A 112 5.32 4.60 -10.40
C PHE A 112 6.33 5.17 -11.39
N ILE A 113 7.07 6.19 -10.97
CA ILE A 113 8.21 6.74 -11.71
C ILE A 113 9.43 6.68 -10.80
N GLY A 114 10.33 5.73 -11.06
CA GLY A 114 11.57 5.56 -10.32
C GLY A 114 12.53 4.63 -11.04
N PRO A 115 13.82 4.60 -10.63
CA PRO A 115 14.78 3.66 -11.18
C PRO A 115 14.35 2.22 -10.87
N PRO A 116 14.62 1.27 -11.79
CA PRO A 116 14.25 -0.12 -11.62
C PRO A 116 15.08 -0.88 -10.57
#